data_AF-A0A434SLN1-F1
#
_entry.id   AF-A0A434SLN1-F1
#
_cell.length_a   1.000
_cell.length_b   1.000
_cell.length_c   1.000
_cell.angle_alpha   90.00
_cell.angle_beta   90.00
_cell.angle_gamma   90.00
#
_symmetry.space_group_name_H-M   'P 1'
#
loop_
_entity.id
_entity.type
_entity.pdbx_description
1 polymer ?
#
loop_
_entity_poly.entity_id
_entity_poly.type
_entity_poly.pdbx_seq_one_letter_code
_entity_poly.pdbx_strand_id
1 'polypeptide(L)'
;MSTTQVSSPVRLGLPGRDTPETLLHVGTALLVVALAVSAFAVWTPFGIAATFVLTLIVSNAMPAGVPVLIICAFLFQNLVVAWFTPYIPDNDTFDALRGTNFIILMTAFGIFLAASFQYRVRALTELRPWLLLSMVLCGTICFYFALGVVHGDPKDAVVYFRNTITPLACFHVAVLAASLYPVDLRKSMLWLGAGAIVYGYAELTFTMDFLGLFHGDQYVERSISRQVETGVWEKALQETGFVYRGIEDVMTTTFFNTPLFNDILPSVFRIGGPNFHPISYAYALSIISAWLLFKGRWVLPLAALPLLLVIGSKGATFMLFVAIAVRLIYSPSRAGLALMAAMALAVVWTTAAIGYGATHGDYHVLGLIAGMRDFLADPLGQGLGLGGNLSSTSINLNWQTAQA
;
A
#
# COMPACT_ATOMS: atom_id res chain seq x y z
N MET A 1 -11.72 -19.20 -52.71
CA MET A 1 -12.92 -18.92 -51.90
C MET A 1 -12.47 -18.66 -50.47
N SER A 2 -12.60 -17.42 -50.03
CA SER A 2 -12.10 -16.89 -48.76
C SER A 2 -13.13 -17.12 -47.66
N THR A 3 -12.73 -17.75 -46.56
CA THR A 3 -13.54 -17.96 -45.36
C THR A 3 -13.43 -16.71 -44.47
N THR A 4 -14.47 -15.88 -44.53
CA THR A 4 -14.68 -14.74 -43.63
C THR A 4 -14.83 -15.21 -42.18
N GLN A 5 -13.90 -14.74 -41.32
CA GLN A 5 -14.01 -14.78 -39.88
C GLN A 5 -15.29 -14.09 -39.41
N VAL A 6 -16.11 -14.81 -38.66
CA VAL A 6 -17.22 -14.23 -37.90
C VAL A 6 -16.63 -13.61 -36.63
N SER A 7 -16.62 -12.28 -36.59
CA SER A 7 -16.38 -11.50 -35.39
C SER A 7 -17.42 -11.85 -34.33
N SER A 8 -16.97 -12.27 -33.15
CA SER A 8 -17.85 -12.44 -31.98
C SER A 8 -18.46 -11.08 -31.58
N PRO A 9 -19.76 -11.01 -31.25
CA PRO A 9 -20.36 -9.78 -30.79
C PRO A 9 -19.88 -9.48 -29.37
N VAL A 10 -19.43 -8.24 -29.18
CA VAL A 10 -19.26 -7.60 -27.86
C VAL A 10 -20.54 -7.82 -27.05
N ARG A 11 -20.46 -8.62 -25.98
CA ARG A 11 -21.54 -8.74 -25.00
C ARG A 11 -21.71 -7.39 -24.31
N LEU A 12 -22.66 -6.60 -24.78
CA LEU A 12 -23.27 -5.51 -24.01
C LEU A 12 -23.94 -6.13 -22.77
N GLY A 13 -23.25 -6.06 -21.63
CA GLY A 13 -23.78 -6.49 -20.34
C GLY A 13 -25.05 -5.71 -20.00
N LEU A 14 -26.12 -6.44 -19.69
CA LEU A 14 -27.38 -5.86 -19.21
C LEU A 14 -27.13 -5.11 -17.88
N PRO A 15 -27.55 -3.84 -17.76
CA PRO A 15 -27.36 -3.06 -16.53
C PRO A 15 -28.27 -3.61 -15.44
N GLY A 16 -27.70 -4.28 -14.43
CA GLY A 16 -28.43 -4.65 -13.21
C GLY A 16 -27.95 -5.90 -12.48
N ARG A 17 -27.30 -6.85 -13.18
CA ARG A 17 -26.95 -8.16 -12.59
C ARG A 17 -25.71 -8.14 -11.68
N ASP A 18 -24.74 -7.26 -11.93
CA ASP A 18 -23.42 -7.33 -11.23
C ASP A 18 -23.34 -6.52 -9.92
N THR A 19 -24.37 -5.73 -9.57
CA THR A 19 -24.37 -4.92 -8.34
C THR A 19 -24.50 -5.75 -7.05
N PRO A 20 -25.41 -6.74 -6.94
CA PRO A 20 -25.47 -7.60 -5.75
C PRO A 20 -24.20 -8.43 -5.54
N GLU A 21 -23.59 -8.95 -6.62
CA GLU A 21 -22.31 -9.67 -6.55
C GLU A 21 -21.15 -8.79 -6.07
N THR A 22 -21.13 -7.53 -6.49
CA THR A 22 -20.14 -6.56 -5.99
C THR A 22 -20.31 -6.31 -4.50
N LEU A 23 -21.54 -6.04 -4.06
CA LEU A 23 -21.81 -5.79 -2.64
C LEU A 23 -21.48 -7.01 -1.79
N LEU A 24 -21.71 -8.21 -2.32
CA LEU A 24 -21.26 -9.45 -1.70
C LEU A 24 -19.74 -9.51 -1.57
N HIS A 25 -18.97 -9.21 -2.63
CA HIS A 25 -17.51 -9.19 -2.55
C HIS A 25 -16.98 -8.18 -1.53
N VAL A 26 -17.50 -6.94 -1.54
CA VAL A 26 -17.07 -5.89 -0.61
C VAL A 26 -17.51 -6.22 0.83
N GLY A 27 -18.74 -6.68 1.01
CA GLY A 27 -19.28 -7.07 2.31
C GLY A 27 -18.54 -8.25 2.91
N THR A 28 -18.28 -9.30 2.13
CA THR A 28 -17.45 -10.45 2.56
C THR A 28 -16.03 -10.00 2.89
N ALA A 29 -15.42 -9.11 2.08
CA ALA A 29 -14.09 -8.59 2.36
C ALA A 29 -14.02 -7.85 3.71
N LEU A 30 -14.95 -6.93 3.96
CA LEU A 30 -15.04 -6.20 5.23
C LEU A 30 -15.30 -7.14 6.41
N LEU A 31 -16.20 -8.12 6.26
CA LEU A 31 -16.50 -9.09 7.29
C LEU A 31 -15.29 -9.97 7.62
N VAL A 32 -14.58 -10.45 6.61
CA VAL A 32 -13.38 -11.29 6.80
C VAL A 32 -12.28 -10.49 7.49
N VAL A 33 -12.05 -9.23 7.10
CA VAL A 33 -11.08 -8.35 7.78
C VAL A 33 -11.50 -8.11 9.23
N ALA A 34 -12.78 -7.84 9.48
CA ALA A 34 -13.29 -7.63 10.83
C ALA A 34 -13.12 -8.86 11.72
N LEU A 35 -13.52 -10.04 11.23
CA LEU A 35 -13.39 -11.30 11.94
C LEU A 35 -11.94 -11.71 12.15
N ALA A 36 -11.08 -11.50 11.15
CA ALA A 36 -9.65 -11.79 11.24
C ALA A 36 -9.00 -11.00 12.38
N VAL A 37 -9.19 -9.68 12.41
CA VAL A 37 -8.64 -8.83 13.49
C VAL A 37 -9.27 -9.17 14.85
N SER A 38 -10.58 -9.41 14.89
CA SER A 38 -11.27 -9.79 16.13
C SER A 38 -10.71 -11.10 16.72
N ALA A 39 -10.29 -12.05 15.88
CA ALA A 39 -9.70 -13.31 16.34
C ALA A 39 -8.33 -13.09 17.03
N PHE A 40 -7.55 -12.09 16.60
CA PHE A 40 -6.30 -11.71 17.28
C PHE A 40 -6.54 -11.11 18.67
N ALA A 41 -7.66 -10.40 18.87
CA ALA A 41 -8.01 -9.83 20.17
C ALA A 41 -8.28 -10.91 21.24
N VAL A 42 -8.61 -12.14 20.84
CA VAL A 42 -8.76 -13.28 21.77
C VAL A 42 -7.41 -13.86 22.14
N TRP A 43 -6.59 -14.23 21.15
CA TRP A 43 -5.27 -14.83 21.34
C TRP A 43 -4.49 -14.82 20.02
N THR A 44 -3.23 -14.34 20.04
CA THR A 44 -2.43 -14.12 18.82
C THR A 44 -2.29 -15.36 17.92
N PRO A 45 -1.89 -16.55 18.40
CA PRO A 45 -1.84 -17.77 17.58
C PRO A 45 -3.20 -18.20 17.01
N PHE A 46 -4.29 -18.04 17.77
CA PHE A 46 -5.63 -18.30 17.25
C PHE A 46 -6.01 -17.30 16.17
N GLY A 47 -5.68 -16.02 16.33
CA GLY A 47 -5.85 -14.99 15.30
C GLY A 47 -5.15 -15.36 13.99
N ILE A 48 -3.90 -15.83 14.06
CA ILE A 48 -3.14 -16.31 12.89
C ILE A 48 -3.87 -17.49 12.23
N ALA A 49 -4.22 -18.52 13.00
CA ALA A 49 -4.87 -19.72 12.48
C ALA A 49 -6.26 -19.43 11.89
N ALA A 50 -7.07 -18.63 12.58
CA ALA A 50 -8.40 -18.23 12.13
C ALA A 50 -8.33 -17.39 10.86
N THR A 51 -7.41 -16.41 10.79
CA THR A 51 -7.21 -15.59 9.59
C THR A 51 -6.78 -16.43 8.40
N PHE A 52 -5.87 -17.39 8.62
CA PHE A 52 -5.46 -18.35 7.60
C PHE A 52 -6.66 -19.17 7.10
N VAL A 53 -7.43 -19.78 8.01
CA VAL A 53 -8.60 -20.60 7.65
C VAL A 53 -9.68 -19.79 6.93
N LEU A 54 -10.02 -18.59 7.42
CA LEU A 54 -11.01 -17.71 6.79
C LEU A 54 -10.57 -17.30 5.38
N THR A 55 -9.31 -16.91 5.21
CA THR A 55 -8.77 -16.54 3.90
C THR A 55 -8.72 -17.74 2.96
N LEU A 56 -8.42 -18.94 3.47
CA LEU A 56 -8.44 -20.18 2.73
C LEU A 56 -9.86 -20.52 2.24
N ILE A 57 -10.87 -20.38 3.10
CA ILE A 57 -12.28 -20.57 2.74
C ILE A 57 -12.67 -19.60 1.63
N VAL A 58 -12.40 -18.30 1.79
CA VAL A 58 -12.78 -17.28 0.80
C VAL A 58 -12.05 -17.50 -0.52
N SER A 59 -10.76 -17.83 -0.49
CA SER A 59 -9.97 -18.06 -1.71
C SER A 59 -10.45 -19.27 -2.51
N ASN A 60 -11.05 -20.28 -1.86
CA ASN A 60 -11.63 -21.43 -2.54
C ASN A 60 -13.08 -21.21 -2.96
N ALA A 61 -13.90 -20.59 -2.11
CA ALA A 61 -15.32 -20.38 -2.36
C ALA A 61 -15.59 -19.20 -3.32
N MET A 62 -14.79 -18.15 -3.25
CA MET A 62 -14.96 -16.90 -3.98
C MET A 62 -13.62 -16.36 -4.54
N PRO A 63 -12.89 -17.13 -5.36
CA PRO A 63 -11.56 -16.74 -5.86
C PRO A 63 -11.56 -15.42 -6.63
N ALA A 64 -12.66 -15.08 -7.32
CA ALA A 64 -12.81 -13.81 -8.03
C ALA A 64 -12.85 -12.58 -7.09
N GLY A 65 -13.25 -12.77 -5.83
CA GLY A 65 -13.33 -11.73 -4.81
C GLY A 65 -12.02 -11.48 -4.05
N VAL A 66 -11.02 -12.35 -4.20
CA VAL A 66 -9.76 -12.27 -3.44
C VAL A 66 -8.98 -10.96 -3.67
N PRO A 67 -8.88 -10.41 -4.89
CA PRO A 67 -8.25 -9.10 -5.08
C PRO A 67 -8.96 -7.98 -4.30
N VAL A 68 -10.30 -8.05 -4.19
CA VAL A 68 -11.09 -7.09 -3.40
C VAL A 68 -10.80 -7.26 -1.91
N LEU A 69 -10.72 -8.50 -1.42
CA LEU A 69 -10.33 -8.80 -0.05
C LEU A 69 -8.94 -8.22 0.29
N ILE A 70 -7.95 -8.41 -0.57
CA ILE A 70 -6.59 -7.88 -0.36
C ILE A 70 -6.62 -6.35 -0.29
N ILE A 71 -7.27 -5.68 -1.26
CA ILE A 71 -7.37 -4.21 -1.26
C ILE A 71 -8.08 -3.72 0.00
N CYS A 72 -9.16 -4.39 0.40
CA CYS A 72 -9.89 -4.07 1.62
C CYS A 72 -9.01 -4.23 2.88
N ALA A 73 -8.22 -5.32 2.95
CA ALA A 73 -7.32 -5.56 4.06
C ALA A 73 -6.25 -4.46 4.17
N PHE A 74 -5.59 -4.09 3.07
CA PHE A 74 -4.57 -3.02 3.11
C PHE A 74 -5.15 -1.62 3.38
N LEU A 75 -6.43 -1.39 3.07
CA LEU A 75 -7.04 -0.07 3.19
C LEU A 75 -7.79 0.14 4.52
N PHE A 76 -8.45 -0.88 5.06
CA PHE A 76 -9.37 -0.74 6.19
C PHE A 76 -9.01 -1.60 7.42
N GLN A 77 -8.00 -2.47 7.35
CA GLN A 77 -7.70 -3.36 8.46
C GLN A 77 -7.26 -2.60 9.72
N ASN A 78 -6.49 -1.52 9.59
CA ASN A 78 -6.05 -0.75 10.75
C ASN A 78 -7.20 0.01 11.44
N LEU A 79 -8.25 0.39 10.70
CA LEU A 79 -9.50 0.89 11.31
C LEU A 79 -10.12 -0.12 12.27
N VAL A 80 -10.14 -1.39 11.90
CA VAL A 80 -10.63 -2.44 12.79
C VAL A 80 -9.66 -2.64 13.97
N VAL A 81 -8.34 -2.57 13.74
CA VAL A 81 -7.37 -2.64 14.85
C VAL A 81 -7.59 -1.52 15.85
N ALA A 82 -7.88 -0.30 15.36
CA ALA A 82 -8.17 0.84 16.21
C ALA A 82 -9.30 0.54 17.20
N TRP A 83 -10.40 -0.09 16.75
CA TRP A 83 -11.51 -0.52 17.64
C TRP A 83 -11.05 -1.39 18.81
N PHE A 84 -10.04 -2.23 18.59
CA PHE A 84 -9.53 -3.16 19.60
C PHE A 84 -8.35 -2.61 20.41
N THR A 85 -7.75 -1.48 20.02
CA THR A 85 -6.56 -0.90 20.68
C THR A 85 -6.66 -0.82 22.21
N PRO A 86 -7.79 -0.41 22.83
CA PRO A 86 -7.90 -0.34 24.29
C PRO A 86 -7.73 -1.68 25.01
N TYR A 87 -8.04 -2.78 24.31
CA TYR A 87 -8.02 -4.14 24.87
C TYR A 87 -6.68 -4.85 24.61
N ILE A 88 -5.75 -4.21 23.91
CA ILE A 88 -4.46 -4.81 23.57
C ILE A 88 -3.48 -4.59 24.74
N PRO A 89 -2.95 -5.67 25.34
CA PRO A 89 -2.15 -5.58 26.56
C PRO A 89 -0.77 -4.94 26.35
N ASP A 90 -0.14 -5.16 25.19
CA ASP A 90 1.26 -4.79 24.95
C ASP A 90 1.53 -4.43 23.47
N ASN A 91 2.70 -3.87 23.19
CA ASN A 91 3.09 -3.41 21.86
C ASN A 91 3.41 -4.54 20.88
N ASP A 92 3.85 -5.72 21.34
CA ASP A 92 4.10 -6.86 20.46
C ASP A 92 2.78 -7.45 19.95
N THR A 93 1.77 -7.52 20.81
CA THR A 93 0.40 -7.89 20.41
C THR A 93 -0.16 -6.86 19.40
N PHE A 94 0.04 -5.56 19.64
CA PHE A 94 -0.36 -4.51 18.68
C PHE A 94 0.31 -4.68 17.31
N ASP A 95 1.62 -4.95 17.28
CA ASP A 95 2.37 -5.24 16.05
C ASP A 95 1.87 -6.49 15.33
N ALA A 96 1.50 -7.53 16.09
CA ALA A 96 0.92 -8.75 15.54
C ALA A 96 -0.44 -8.48 14.86
N LEU A 97 -1.32 -7.68 15.48
CA LEU A 97 -2.61 -7.29 14.89
C LEU A 97 -2.42 -6.53 13.57
N ARG A 98 -1.48 -5.60 13.50
CA ARG A 98 -1.15 -4.87 12.25
C ARG A 98 -0.60 -5.77 11.15
N GLY A 99 -0.13 -6.97 11.49
CA GLY A 99 0.31 -8.01 10.56
C GLY A 99 -0.82 -8.83 9.91
N THR A 100 -2.08 -8.62 10.30
CA THR A 100 -3.23 -9.40 9.79
C THR A 100 -3.37 -9.29 8.27
N ASN A 101 -3.20 -8.10 7.70
CA ASN A 101 -3.26 -7.89 6.25
C ASN A 101 -2.23 -8.76 5.48
N PHE A 102 -1.05 -8.97 6.06
CA PHE A 102 0.02 -9.75 5.46
C PHE A 102 -0.31 -11.25 5.51
N ILE A 103 -0.96 -11.72 6.57
CA ILE A 103 -1.43 -13.11 6.66
C ILE A 103 -2.51 -13.38 5.60
N ILE A 104 -3.47 -12.45 5.42
CA ILE A 104 -4.47 -12.53 4.35
C ILE A 104 -3.77 -12.62 2.99
N LEU A 105 -2.84 -11.72 2.70
CA LEU A 105 -2.11 -11.72 1.44
C LEU A 105 -1.32 -13.01 1.22
N MET A 106 -0.53 -13.45 2.21
CA MET A 106 0.33 -14.62 2.06
C MET A 106 -0.46 -15.93 1.97
N THR A 107 -1.60 -16.02 2.66
CA THR A 107 -2.50 -17.17 2.54
C THR A 107 -3.11 -17.22 1.14
N ALA A 108 -3.63 -16.10 0.64
CA ALA A 108 -4.14 -16.00 -0.72
C ALA A 108 -3.04 -16.32 -1.75
N PHE A 109 -1.85 -15.75 -1.57
CA PHE A 109 -0.70 -16.00 -2.43
C PHE A 109 -0.33 -17.48 -2.46
N GLY A 110 -0.27 -18.17 -1.32
CA GLY A 110 0.02 -19.61 -1.27
C GLY A 110 -0.98 -20.46 -2.05
N ILE A 111 -2.28 -20.14 -1.96
CA ILE A 111 -3.34 -20.85 -2.68
C ILE A 111 -3.26 -20.58 -4.18
N PHE A 112 -3.04 -19.34 -4.58
CA PHE A 112 -2.90 -18.98 -5.99
C PHE A 112 -1.59 -19.52 -6.59
N LEU A 113 -0.51 -19.56 -5.80
CA LEU A 113 0.74 -20.22 -6.19
C LEU A 113 0.52 -21.72 -6.40
N ALA A 114 -0.22 -22.39 -5.53
CA ALA A 114 -0.61 -23.79 -5.75
C ALA A 114 -1.49 -23.94 -7.01
N ALA A 115 -2.44 -23.01 -7.23
CA ALA A 115 -3.28 -22.98 -8.42
C ALA A 115 -2.47 -22.79 -9.72
N SER A 116 -1.32 -22.11 -9.66
CA SER A 116 -0.44 -21.89 -10.82
C SER A 116 0.05 -23.20 -11.48
N PHE A 117 0.07 -24.30 -10.72
CA PHE A 117 0.49 -25.62 -11.21
C PHE A 117 -0.65 -26.44 -11.83
N GLN A 118 -1.91 -25.97 -11.73
CA GLN A 118 -3.08 -26.67 -12.25
C GLN A 118 -3.09 -26.74 -13.79
N TYR A 119 -3.74 -27.78 -14.32
CA TYR A 119 -3.83 -28.01 -15.78
C TYR A 119 -4.44 -26.82 -16.54
N ARG A 120 -5.48 -26.18 -15.97
CA ARG A 120 -6.16 -25.02 -16.58
C ARG A 120 -5.21 -23.84 -16.80
N VAL A 121 -4.30 -23.59 -15.86
CA VAL A 121 -3.30 -22.52 -15.97
C VAL A 121 -2.24 -22.88 -17.01
N ARG A 122 -1.81 -24.14 -17.07
CA ARG A 122 -0.80 -24.60 -18.05
C ARG A 122 -1.26 -24.43 -19.49
N ALA A 123 -2.57 -24.44 -19.74
CA ALA A 123 -3.16 -24.20 -21.05
C ALA A 123 -3.01 -22.73 -21.52
N LEU A 124 -2.81 -21.78 -20.60
CA LEU A 124 -2.62 -20.36 -20.89
C LEU A 124 -1.13 -20.05 -21.10
N THR A 125 -0.66 -20.17 -22.34
CA THR A 125 0.76 -19.98 -22.69
C THR A 125 1.26 -18.56 -22.43
N GLU A 126 0.42 -17.54 -22.63
CA GLU A 126 0.73 -16.13 -22.41
C GLU A 126 1.02 -15.79 -20.94
N LEU A 127 0.47 -16.58 -20.01
CA LEU A 127 0.62 -16.37 -18.58
C LEU A 127 1.96 -16.91 -18.03
N ARG A 128 2.54 -17.89 -18.72
CA ARG A 128 3.77 -18.59 -18.30
C ARG A 128 4.96 -17.65 -17.98
N PRO A 129 5.34 -16.67 -18.81
CA PRO A 129 6.48 -15.79 -18.49
C PRO A 129 6.25 -15.00 -17.20
N TRP A 130 5.02 -14.54 -16.93
CA TRP A 130 4.68 -13.81 -15.73
C TRP A 130 4.73 -14.69 -14.47
N LEU A 131 4.25 -15.93 -14.57
CA LEU A 131 4.34 -16.89 -13.47
C LEU A 131 5.80 -17.25 -13.18
N LEU A 132 6.59 -17.55 -14.22
CA LEU A 132 8.00 -17.87 -14.05
C LEU A 132 8.76 -16.69 -13.43
N LEU A 133 8.54 -15.47 -13.93
CA LEU A 133 9.12 -14.26 -13.36
C LEU A 133 8.76 -14.13 -11.88
N SER A 134 7.48 -14.32 -11.54
CA SER A 134 7.05 -14.23 -10.14
C SER A 134 7.66 -15.30 -9.24
N MET A 135 7.83 -16.54 -9.73
CA MET A 135 8.46 -17.63 -8.98
C MET A 135 9.96 -17.37 -8.79
N VAL A 136 10.66 -16.93 -9.83
CA VAL A 136 12.09 -16.59 -9.75
C VAL A 136 12.31 -15.46 -8.77
N LEU A 137 11.57 -14.35 -8.89
CA LEU A 137 11.66 -13.23 -7.96
C LEU A 137 11.32 -13.64 -6.53
N CYS A 138 10.30 -14.48 -6.33
CA CYS A 138 9.98 -15.01 -5.01
C CYS A 138 11.14 -15.81 -4.43
N GLY A 139 11.77 -16.68 -5.23
CA GLY A 139 12.96 -17.43 -4.84
C GLY A 139 14.12 -16.52 -4.45
N THR A 140 14.39 -15.48 -5.25
CA THR A 140 15.41 -14.47 -4.96
C THR A 140 15.12 -13.73 -3.65
N ILE A 141 13.88 -13.28 -3.43
CA ILE A 141 13.49 -12.57 -2.19
C ILE A 141 13.64 -13.50 -0.98
N CYS A 142 13.20 -14.76 -1.07
CA CYS A 142 13.36 -15.73 0.01
C CYS A 142 14.84 -16.04 0.30
N PHE A 143 15.69 -16.09 -0.72
CA PHE A 143 17.13 -16.26 -0.56
C PHE A 143 17.75 -15.07 0.20
N TYR A 144 17.47 -13.83 -0.21
CA TYR A 144 17.98 -12.64 0.47
C TYR A 144 17.36 -12.41 1.85
N PHE A 145 16.14 -12.91 2.08
CA PHE A 145 15.56 -12.98 3.41
C PHE A 145 16.34 -13.94 4.31
N ALA A 146 16.66 -15.15 3.83
CA ALA A 146 17.46 -16.10 4.59
C ALA A 146 18.86 -15.54 4.91
N LEU A 147 19.52 -14.88 3.95
CA LEU A 147 20.78 -14.17 4.20
C LEU A 147 20.62 -13.07 5.26
N GLY A 148 19.54 -12.28 5.18
CA GLY A 148 19.23 -11.25 6.18
C GLY A 148 19.03 -11.82 7.59
N VAL A 149 18.38 -12.97 7.71
CA VAL A 149 18.18 -13.67 9.00
C VAL A 149 19.49 -14.24 9.55
N VAL A 150 20.37 -14.74 8.68
CA VAL A 150 21.65 -15.37 9.10
C VAL A 150 22.70 -14.32 9.45
N HIS A 151 22.77 -13.22 8.69
CA HIS A 151 23.82 -12.19 8.83
C HIS A 151 23.39 -10.94 9.60
N GLY A 152 22.08 -10.73 9.83
CA GLY A 152 21.52 -9.54 10.46
C GLY A 152 20.54 -9.81 11.60
N ASP A 153 19.72 -8.82 11.94
CA ASP A 153 18.63 -8.97 12.89
C ASP A 153 17.41 -9.63 12.20
N PRO A 154 16.92 -10.79 12.67
CA PRO A 154 15.74 -11.45 12.12
C PRO A 154 14.50 -10.55 12.07
N LYS A 155 14.33 -9.64 13.03
CA LYS A 155 13.18 -8.71 13.05
C LYS A 155 13.23 -7.78 11.85
N ASP A 156 14.40 -7.19 11.57
CA ASP A 156 14.60 -6.29 10.43
C ASP A 156 14.43 -7.05 9.10
N ALA A 157 14.98 -8.25 9.00
CA ALA A 157 14.83 -9.11 7.82
C ALA A 157 13.35 -9.39 7.51
N VAL A 158 12.52 -9.66 8.53
CA VAL A 158 11.08 -9.88 8.36
C VAL A 158 10.35 -8.62 7.88
N VAL A 159 10.67 -7.44 8.43
CA VAL A 159 10.06 -6.17 7.99
C VAL A 159 10.37 -5.91 6.52
N TYR A 160 11.62 -6.08 6.11
CA TYR A 160 12.02 -5.93 4.71
C TYR A 160 11.42 -6.99 3.80
N PHE A 161 11.37 -8.25 4.24
CA PHE A 161 10.71 -9.32 3.50
C PHE A 161 9.26 -8.97 3.20
N ARG A 162 8.50 -8.53 4.21
CA ARG A 162 7.10 -8.11 4.04
C ARG A 162 6.96 -7.02 2.98
N ASN A 163 7.79 -5.98 3.02
CA ASN A 163 7.73 -4.87 2.08
C ASN A 163 8.09 -5.30 0.64
N THR A 164 9.08 -6.18 0.48
CA THR A 164 9.57 -6.60 -0.83
C THR A 164 8.66 -7.66 -1.49
N ILE A 165 8.15 -8.62 -0.71
CA ILE A 165 7.31 -9.71 -1.26
C ILE A 165 5.88 -9.27 -1.56
N THR A 166 5.34 -8.29 -0.81
CA THR A 166 3.96 -7.82 -0.94
C THR A 166 3.56 -7.44 -2.37
N PRO A 167 4.27 -6.56 -3.09
CA PRO A 167 3.88 -6.20 -4.46
C PRO A 167 3.92 -7.41 -5.40
N LEU A 168 4.87 -8.33 -5.21
CA LEU A 168 4.99 -9.55 -6.01
C LEU A 168 3.83 -10.52 -5.76
N ALA A 169 3.47 -10.72 -4.50
CA ALA A 169 2.34 -11.55 -4.10
C ALA A 169 1.02 -10.99 -4.62
N CYS A 170 0.80 -9.67 -4.50
CA CYS A 170 -0.36 -8.99 -5.07
C CYS A 170 -0.43 -9.16 -6.59
N PHE A 171 0.69 -8.98 -7.30
CA PHE A 171 0.77 -9.19 -8.75
C PHE A 171 0.41 -10.64 -9.13
N HIS A 172 1.00 -11.63 -8.46
CA HIS A 172 0.76 -13.04 -8.73
C HIS A 172 -0.70 -13.44 -8.50
N VAL A 173 -1.30 -13.00 -7.39
CA VAL A 173 -2.73 -13.23 -7.11
C VAL A 173 -3.59 -12.55 -8.17
N ALA A 174 -3.33 -11.27 -8.48
CA ALA A 174 -4.14 -10.51 -9.42
C ALA A 174 -4.09 -11.09 -10.85
N VAL A 175 -2.90 -11.46 -11.34
CA VAL A 175 -2.74 -11.98 -12.71
C VAL A 175 -3.43 -13.34 -12.87
N LEU A 176 -3.32 -14.23 -11.87
CA LEU A 176 -4.01 -15.51 -11.88
C LEU A 176 -5.52 -15.37 -11.70
N ALA A 177 -5.96 -14.50 -10.77
CA ALA A 177 -7.38 -14.25 -10.55
C ALA A 177 -8.05 -13.74 -11.83
N ALA A 178 -7.44 -12.75 -12.50
CA ALA A 178 -7.95 -12.18 -13.74
C ALA A 178 -7.90 -13.15 -14.92
N SER A 179 -6.95 -14.11 -14.92
CA SER A 179 -6.82 -15.10 -15.99
C SER A 179 -7.79 -16.28 -15.86
N LEU A 180 -8.15 -16.64 -14.63
CA LEU A 180 -8.98 -17.81 -14.34
C LEU A 180 -10.45 -17.47 -14.08
N TYR A 181 -10.74 -16.25 -13.64
CA TYR A 181 -12.06 -15.85 -13.17
C TYR A 181 -12.49 -14.48 -13.73
N PRO A 182 -13.80 -14.24 -13.89
CA PRO A 182 -14.32 -12.94 -14.27
C PRO A 182 -14.24 -11.97 -13.08
N VAL A 183 -13.12 -11.26 -12.95
CA VAL A 183 -12.90 -10.29 -11.87
C VAL A 183 -13.43 -8.90 -12.29
N ASP A 184 -14.58 -8.48 -11.74
CA ASP A 184 -15.05 -7.10 -11.88
C ASP A 184 -14.64 -6.23 -10.67
N LEU A 185 -13.59 -5.43 -10.85
CA LEU A 185 -13.13 -4.47 -9.85
C LEU A 185 -13.85 -3.12 -9.95
N ARG A 186 -14.61 -2.84 -11.01
CA ARG A 186 -15.10 -1.48 -11.29
C ARG A 186 -16.00 -0.95 -10.17
N LYS A 187 -16.99 -1.74 -9.77
CA LYS A 187 -17.94 -1.35 -8.73
C LYS A 187 -17.32 -1.52 -7.34
N SER A 188 -16.48 -2.53 -7.13
CA SER A 188 -15.78 -2.76 -5.85
C SER A 188 -14.84 -1.61 -5.51
N MET A 189 -14.05 -1.12 -6.48
CA MET A 189 -13.18 0.05 -6.30
C MET A 189 -13.96 1.34 -6.07
N LEU A 190 -15.16 1.45 -6.66
CA LEU A 190 -16.04 2.58 -6.40
C LEU A 190 -16.47 2.61 -4.93
N TRP A 191 -16.93 1.47 -4.38
CA TRP A 191 -17.37 1.40 -2.98
C TRP A 191 -16.22 1.57 -1.99
N LEU A 192 -15.11 0.86 -2.18
CA LEU A 192 -13.93 1.00 -1.32
C LEU A 192 -13.33 2.40 -1.40
N GLY A 193 -13.23 2.97 -2.61
CA GLY A 193 -12.75 4.34 -2.83
C GLY A 193 -13.67 5.40 -2.22
N ALA A 194 -14.99 5.25 -2.37
CA ALA A 194 -15.96 6.14 -1.75
C ALA A 194 -15.88 6.08 -0.22
N GLY A 195 -15.81 4.88 0.37
CA GLY A 195 -15.64 4.72 1.82
C GLY A 195 -14.35 5.37 2.32
N ALA A 196 -13.24 5.18 1.60
CA ALA A 196 -11.97 5.80 1.92
C ALA A 196 -12.00 7.34 1.84
N ILE A 197 -12.66 7.91 0.83
CA ILE A 197 -12.82 9.37 0.68
C ILE A 197 -13.72 9.93 1.78
N VAL A 198 -14.87 9.29 2.05
CA VAL A 198 -15.80 9.72 3.11
C VAL A 198 -15.10 9.70 4.47
N TYR A 199 -14.34 8.64 4.76
CA TYR A 199 -13.52 8.57 5.97
C TYR A 199 -12.54 9.75 6.05
N GLY A 200 -11.80 10.03 4.97
CA GLY A 200 -10.83 11.14 4.95
C GLY A 200 -11.45 12.50 5.17
N TYR A 201 -12.66 12.75 4.63
CA TYR A 201 -13.38 14.00 4.90
C TYR A 201 -13.91 14.07 6.34
N ALA A 202 -14.38 12.95 6.90
CA ALA A 202 -14.81 12.91 8.30
C ALA A 202 -13.62 13.18 9.23
N GLU A 203 -12.50 12.52 9.00
CA GLU A 203 -11.25 12.74 9.74
C GLU A 203 -10.75 14.18 9.59
N LEU A 204 -10.82 14.77 8.39
CA LEU A 204 -10.42 16.16 8.18
C LEU A 204 -11.33 17.16 8.92
N THR A 205 -12.64 16.90 8.97
CA THR A 205 -13.63 17.84 9.51
C THR A 205 -13.69 17.80 11.03
N PHE A 206 -13.60 16.61 11.60
CA PHE A 206 -13.80 16.37 13.03
C PHE A 206 -12.51 15.99 13.76
N THR A 207 -11.38 15.83 13.04
CA THR A 207 -10.03 15.62 13.57
C THR A 207 -10.00 14.58 14.71
N MET A 208 -9.61 14.99 15.91
CA MET A 208 -9.46 14.13 17.07
C MET A 208 -10.81 13.58 17.58
N ASP A 209 -11.91 14.33 17.45
CA ASP A 209 -13.24 13.84 17.87
C ASP A 209 -13.66 12.61 17.05
N PHE A 210 -13.36 12.61 15.75
CA PHE A 210 -13.65 11.46 14.90
C PHE A 210 -12.74 10.27 15.21
N LEU A 211 -11.44 10.50 15.42
CA LEU A 211 -10.52 9.43 15.82
C LEU A 211 -10.92 8.81 17.17
N GLY A 212 -11.38 9.62 18.12
CA GLY A 212 -11.85 9.17 19.43
C GLY A 212 -13.05 8.23 19.37
N LEU A 213 -13.90 8.28 18.32
CA LEU A 213 -15.07 7.39 18.18
C LEU A 213 -14.69 5.89 18.11
N PHE A 214 -13.47 5.59 17.70
CA PHE A 214 -12.99 4.22 17.47
C PHE A 214 -11.62 3.97 18.08
N HIS A 215 -11.18 4.79 19.03
CA HIS A 215 -9.85 4.71 19.66
C HIS A 215 -8.70 4.83 18.65
N GLY A 216 -8.92 5.60 17.58
CA GLY A 216 -7.91 5.93 16.58
C GLY A 216 -6.80 6.81 17.14
N ASP A 217 -7.11 7.64 18.13
CA ASP A 217 -6.15 8.41 18.92
C ASP A 217 -5.16 7.48 19.65
N GLN A 218 -5.67 6.47 20.37
CA GLN A 218 -4.83 5.47 21.06
C GLN A 218 -4.00 4.64 20.06
N TYR A 219 -4.56 4.34 18.89
CA TYR A 219 -3.82 3.66 17.82
C TYR A 219 -2.62 4.50 17.39
N VAL A 220 -2.84 5.80 17.13
CA VAL A 220 -1.76 6.72 16.74
C VAL A 220 -0.74 6.84 17.86
N GLU A 221 -1.17 7.01 19.11
CA GLU A 221 -0.29 7.10 20.29
C GLU A 221 0.65 5.89 20.40
N ARG A 222 0.11 4.67 20.31
CA ARG A 222 0.92 3.44 20.32
C ARG A 222 1.83 3.34 19.11
N SER A 223 1.41 3.83 17.95
CA SER A 223 2.25 3.81 16.74
C SER A 223 3.46 4.74 16.84
N ILE A 224 3.36 5.82 17.63
CA ILE A 224 4.43 6.81 17.83
C ILE A 224 5.22 6.57 19.12
N SER A 225 4.79 5.67 20.02
CA SER A 225 5.43 5.43 21.32
C SER A 225 6.93 5.15 21.17
N ARG A 226 7.31 4.38 20.14
CA ARG A 226 8.71 4.09 19.83
C ARG A 226 9.52 5.33 19.48
N GLN A 227 8.93 6.31 18.78
CA GLN A 227 9.60 7.58 18.45
C GLN A 227 9.76 8.46 19.69
N VAL A 228 8.80 8.39 20.62
CA VAL A 228 8.89 9.06 21.92
C VAL A 228 9.99 8.43 22.76
N GLU A 229 10.02 7.10 22.85
CA GLU A 229 11.01 6.34 23.64
C GLU A 229 12.44 6.49 23.10
N THR A 230 12.63 6.67 21.78
CA THR A 230 13.95 6.82 21.17
C THR A 230 14.47 8.26 21.10
N GLY A 231 13.80 9.22 21.76
CA GLY A 231 14.29 10.59 21.87
C GLY A 231 14.20 11.42 20.58
N VAL A 232 13.41 11.00 19.59
CA VAL A 232 13.24 11.74 18.32
C VAL A 232 12.76 13.18 18.59
N TRP A 233 11.83 13.33 19.54
CA TRP A 233 11.28 14.63 19.91
C TRP A 233 12.25 15.47 20.75
N GLU A 234 13.16 14.86 21.50
CA GLU A 234 14.24 15.57 22.17
C GLU A 234 15.21 16.17 21.15
N LYS A 235 15.56 15.41 20.11
CA LYS A 235 16.35 15.91 18.99
C LYS A 235 15.61 17.03 18.23
N ALA A 236 14.32 16.86 17.95
CA ALA A 236 13.51 17.90 17.30
C ALA A 236 13.45 19.19 18.12
N LEU A 237 13.36 19.09 19.45
CA LEU A 237 13.43 20.23 20.36
C LEU A 237 14.79 20.93 20.26
N GLN A 238 15.89 20.19 20.24
CA GLN A 238 17.24 20.76 20.12
C GLN A 238 17.47 21.45 18.77
N GLU A 239 16.94 20.89 17.67
CA GLU A 239 17.17 21.39 16.31
C GLU A 239 16.22 22.54 15.92
N THR A 240 14.98 22.51 16.40
CA THR A 240 13.93 23.43 15.92
C THR A 240 13.24 24.24 17.03
N GLY A 241 13.50 23.91 18.30
CA GLY A 241 12.77 24.48 19.44
C GLY A 241 11.33 23.95 19.58
N PHE A 242 10.91 22.99 18.76
CA PHE A 242 9.58 22.41 18.79
C PHE A 242 9.38 21.51 20.01
N VAL A 243 8.32 21.76 20.79
CA VAL A 243 7.95 20.96 21.96
C VAL A 243 6.74 20.11 21.60
N TYR A 244 6.88 18.79 21.70
CA TYR A 244 5.77 17.84 21.59
C TYR A 244 4.80 18.02 22.78
N ARG A 245 3.56 18.47 22.52
CA ARG A 245 2.52 18.68 23.55
C ARG A 245 1.40 17.65 23.49
N GLY A 246 1.22 16.97 22.36
CA GLY A 246 0.22 15.91 22.21
C GLY A 246 0.16 15.31 20.81
N ILE A 247 -0.75 14.36 20.60
CA ILE A 247 -0.89 13.61 19.33
C ILE A 247 -1.21 14.54 18.15
N GLU A 248 -1.98 15.60 18.39
CA GLU A 248 -2.34 16.59 17.37
C GLU A 248 -1.11 17.27 16.75
N ASP A 249 -0.03 17.45 17.51
CA ASP A 249 1.22 18.01 17.02
C ASP A 249 1.92 17.09 16.00
N VAL A 250 1.78 15.77 16.15
CA VAL A 250 2.31 14.78 15.19
C VAL A 250 1.46 14.72 13.93
N MET A 251 0.16 14.90 14.12
CA MET A 251 -0.81 14.89 13.03
C MET A 251 -0.90 16.24 12.33
N THR A 252 -0.27 17.29 12.82
CA THR A 252 -0.29 18.61 12.19
C THR A 252 0.97 18.82 11.36
N THR A 253 0.80 19.15 10.08
CA THR A 253 1.92 19.45 9.20
C THR A 253 1.70 20.74 8.44
N THR A 254 2.78 21.30 7.91
CA THR A 254 2.69 22.48 7.05
C THR A 254 2.08 22.09 5.71
N PHE A 255 1.42 23.01 5.03
CA PHE A 255 0.75 22.71 3.77
C PHE A 255 1.72 22.09 2.76
N PHE A 256 1.36 20.97 2.12
CA PHE A 256 2.23 20.17 1.26
C PHE A 256 3.49 19.56 1.90
N ASN A 257 3.60 19.58 3.23
CA ASN A 257 4.81 19.18 3.94
C ASN A 257 6.05 19.88 3.35
N THR A 258 5.95 21.19 3.13
CA THR A 258 7.04 22.01 2.58
C THR A 258 7.23 23.29 3.39
N PRO A 259 8.48 23.67 3.72
CA PRO A 259 8.76 24.93 4.42
C PRO A 259 8.31 26.17 3.65
N LEU A 260 8.18 26.06 2.33
CA LEU A 260 7.84 27.17 1.43
C LEU A 260 6.53 27.89 1.78
N PHE A 261 5.58 27.18 2.42
CA PHE A 261 4.28 27.74 2.76
C PHE A 261 4.10 28.01 4.26
N ASN A 262 5.12 27.81 5.10
CA ASN A 262 5.00 27.94 6.55
C ASN A 262 4.53 29.33 6.99
N ASP A 263 4.97 30.38 6.29
CA ASP A 263 4.67 31.76 6.64
C ASP A 263 3.40 32.30 5.93
N ILE A 264 2.82 31.51 5.02
CA ILE A 264 1.75 31.96 4.11
C ILE A 264 0.43 31.24 4.42
N LEU A 265 0.48 29.95 4.74
CA LEU A 265 -0.69 29.11 4.97
C LEU A 265 -0.66 28.51 6.38
N PRO A 266 -1.83 28.39 7.04
CA PRO A 266 -1.90 27.72 8.33
C PRO A 266 -1.47 26.27 8.21
N SER A 267 -0.97 25.72 9.32
CA SER A 267 -0.74 24.29 9.44
C SER A 267 -2.07 23.53 9.30
N VAL A 268 -2.00 22.30 8.80
CA VAL A 268 -3.18 21.48 8.50
C VAL A 268 -3.05 20.12 9.17
N PHE A 269 -4.17 19.62 9.67
CA PHE A 269 -4.30 18.27 10.18
C PHE A 269 -4.11 17.25 9.05
N ARG A 270 -2.97 16.58 9.06
CA ARG A 270 -2.55 15.54 8.14
C ARG A 270 -3.28 14.23 8.45
N ILE A 271 -4.36 14.01 7.71
CA ILE A 271 -5.18 12.81 7.82
C ILE A 271 -4.40 11.52 7.51
N GLY A 272 -4.65 10.49 8.32
CA GLY A 272 -4.08 9.16 8.18
C GLY A 272 -4.91 8.22 7.30
N GLY A 273 -6.20 8.50 7.14
CA GLY A 273 -7.14 7.62 6.47
C GLY A 273 -7.42 6.32 7.23
N PRO A 274 -8.21 5.41 6.67
CA PRO A 274 -8.62 4.17 7.35
C PRO A 274 -7.47 3.18 7.58
N ASN A 275 -6.31 3.40 6.96
CA ASN A 275 -5.10 2.62 7.20
C ASN A 275 -4.12 3.30 8.18
N PHE A 276 -4.46 4.49 8.70
CA PHE A 276 -3.63 5.29 9.61
C PHE A 276 -2.20 5.53 9.10
N HIS A 277 -2.01 5.59 7.78
CA HIS A 277 -0.70 5.80 7.19
C HIS A 277 -0.82 6.83 6.07
N PRO A 278 -0.59 8.13 6.35
CA PRO A 278 -0.88 9.23 5.43
C PRO A 278 -0.34 9.01 4.01
N ILE A 279 0.93 8.59 3.88
CA ILE A 279 1.57 8.36 2.57
C ILE A 279 0.88 7.23 1.80
N SER A 280 0.77 6.04 2.41
CA SER A 280 0.09 4.88 1.82
C SER A 280 -1.38 5.17 1.49
N TYR A 281 -2.09 5.90 2.34
CA TYR A 281 -3.46 6.36 2.08
C TYR A 281 -3.55 7.25 0.84
N ALA A 282 -2.66 8.24 0.70
CA ALA A 282 -2.61 9.10 -0.48
C ALA A 282 -2.35 8.29 -1.77
N TYR A 283 -1.42 7.34 -1.75
CA TYR A 283 -1.19 6.48 -2.91
C TYR A 283 -2.40 5.61 -3.23
N ALA A 284 -3.08 5.04 -2.23
CA ALA A 284 -4.32 4.29 -2.43
C ALA A 284 -5.41 5.17 -3.08
N LEU A 285 -5.63 6.38 -2.56
CA LEU A 285 -6.57 7.34 -3.13
C LEU A 285 -6.23 7.66 -4.58
N SER A 286 -4.98 7.99 -4.89
CA SER A 286 -4.57 8.34 -6.24
C SER A 286 -4.66 7.18 -7.23
N ILE A 287 -4.29 5.95 -6.83
CA ILE A 287 -4.38 4.76 -7.70
C ILE A 287 -5.85 4.42 -7.98
N ILE A 288 -6.70 4.37 -6.94
CA ILE A 288 -8.13 4.09 -7.08
C ILE A 288 -8.80 5.19 -7.92
N SER A 289 -8.45 6.45 -7.68
CA SER A 289 -8.95 7.60 -8.44
C SER A 289 -8.54 7.54 -9.91
N ALA A 290 -7.27 7.27 -10.21
CA ALA A 290 -6.81 7.09 -11.58
C ALA A 290 -7.58 5.96 -12.28
N TRP A 291 -7.76 4.81 -11.61
CA TRP A 291 -8.55 3.70 -12.14
C TRP A 291 -9.99 4.12 -12.48
N LEU A 292 -10.69 4.77 -11.53
CA LEU A 292 -12.08 5.22 -11.70
C LEU A 292 -12.21 6.28 -12.80
N LEU A 293 -11.24 7.18 -12.90
CA LEU A 293 -11.16 8.23 -13.91
C LEU A 293 -11.10 7.64 -15.33
N PHE A 294 -10.23 6.65 -15.57
CA PHE A 294 -10.13 5.95 -16.85
C PHE A 294 -11.36 5.07 -17.14
N LYS A 295 -12.14 4.70 -16.12
CA LYS A 295 -13.47 4.08 -16.28
C LYS A 295 -14.62 5.07 -16.41
N GLY A 296 -14.33 6.37 -16.55
CA GLY A 296 -15.30 7.44 -16.82
C GLY A 296 -16.02 8.01 -15.60
N ARG A 297 -15.54 7.73 -14.38
CA ARG A 297 -16.12 8.27 -13.14
C ARG A 297 -15.26 9.43 -12.63
N TRP A 298 -15.77 10.65 -12.75
CA TRP A 298 -15.01 11.87 -12.43
C TRP A 298 -15.19 12.37 -10.99
N VAL A 299 -16.35 12.09 -10.38
CA VAL A 299 -16.71 12.66 -9.08
C VAL A 299 -15.73 12.25 -7.98
N LEU A 300 -15.45 10.95 -7.82
CA LEU A 300 -14.55 10.47 -6.77
C LEU A 300 -13.10 10.94 -6.96
N PRO A 301 -12.50 10.89 -8.17
CA PRO A 301 -11.18 11.46 -8.40
C PRO A 301 -11.06 12.95 -8.06
N LEU A 302 -12.08 13.75 -8.39
CA LEU A 302 -12.09 15.18 -8.05
C LEU A 302 -12.24 15.38 -6.53
N ALA A 303 -13.07 14.57 -5.88
CA ALA A 303 -13.23 14.60 -4.42
C ALA A 303 -11.96 14.15 -3.67
N ALA A 304 -11.08 13.35 -4.28
CA ALA A 304 -9.82 12.95 -3.67
C ALA A 304 -8.77 14.08 -3.67
N LEU A 305 -8.87 15.06 -4.57
CA LEU A 305 -7.86 16.12 -4.70
C LEU A 305 -7.67 16.94 -3.40
N PRO A 306 -8.73 17.49 -2.76
CA PRO A 306 -8.56 18.22 -1.50
C PRO A 306 -7.90 17.38 -0.41
N LEU A 307 -8.28 16.10 -0.29
CA LEU A 307 -7.67 15.18 0.67
C LEU A 307 -6.18 14.99 0.40
N LEU A 308 -5.78 14.79 -0.86
CA LEU A 308 -4.37 14.63 -1.25
C LEU A 308 -3.52 15.87 -0.94
N LEU A 309 -4.09 17.07 -1.08
CA LEU A 309 -3.42 18.32 -0.72
C LEU A 309 -3.15 18.39 0.78
N VAL A 310 -4.14 18.03 1.60
CA VAL A 310 -4.03 18.04 3.06
C VAL A 310 -3.08 16.95 3.57
N ILE A 311 -3.09 15.75 2.97
CA ILE A 311 -2.16 14.68 3.34
C ILE A 311 -0.69 15.08 3.06
N GLY A 312 -0.47 15.96 2.07
CA GLY A 312 0.85 16.47 1.71
C GLY A 312 1.73 15.50 0.93
N SER A 313 1.17 14.43 0.34
CA SER A 313 1.94 13.46 -0.46
C SER A 313 2.18 13.96 -1.89
N LYS A 314 3.32 14.64 -2.11
CA LYS A 314 3.70 15.22 -3.41
C LYS A 314 3.62 14.20 -4.56
N GLY A 315 4.14 12.98 -4.34
CA GLY A 315 4.16 11.92 -5.34
C GLY A 315 2.77 11.39 -5.71
N ALA A 316 1.91 11.14 -4.72
CA ALA A 316 0.54 10.68 -4.96
C ALA A 316 -0.30 11.76 -5.66
N THR A 317 -0.16 13.02 -5.25
CA THR A 317 -0.83 14.16 -5.89
C THR A 317 -0.39 14.33 -7.34
N PHE A 318 0.93 14.29 -7.60
CA PHE A 318 1.48 14.34 -8.95
C PHE A 318 0.92 13.23 -9.84
N MET A 319 0.88 11.98 -9.33
CA MET A 319 0.34 10.84 -10.06
C MET A 319 -1.13 11.07 -10.49
N LEU A 320 -1.98 11.60 -9.60
CA LEU A 320 -3.38 11.87 -9.96
C LEU A 320 -3.49 13.03 -10.96
N PHE A 321 -2.70 14.09 -10.83
CA PHE A 321 -2.67 15.17 -11.81
C PHE A 321 -2.25 14.69 -13.19
N VAL A 322 -1.22 13.84 -13.28
CA VAL A 322 -0.82 13.20 -14.54
C VAL A 322 -1.96 12.34 -15.10
N ALA A 323 -2.64 11.55 -14.26
CA ALA A 323 -3.79 10.76 -14.71
C ALA A 323 -4.93 11.62 -15.25
N ILE A 324 -5.24 12.76 -14.60
CA ILE A 324 -6.23 13.75 -15.07
C ILE A 324 -5.80 14.34 -16.41
N ALA A 325 -4.56 14.82 -16.52
CA ALA A 325 -4.02 15.40 -17.74
C ALA A 325 -4.06 14.40 -18.90
N VAL A 326 -3.58 13.17 -18.68
CA VAL A 326 -3.63 12.08 -19.67
C VAL A 326 -5.07 11.78 -20.07
N ARG A 327 -6.00 11.72 -19.11
CA ARG A 327 -7.42 11.46 -19.42
C ARG A 327 -8.05 12.56 -20.27
N LEU A 328 -7.72 13.82 -20.03
CA LEU A 328 -8.24 14.97 -20.78
C LEU A 328 -7.75 14.99 -22.23
N ILE A 329 -6.52 14.56 -22.48
CA ILE A 329 -5.93 14.50 -23.84
C ILE A 329 -6.14 13.14 -24.53
N TYR A 330 -6.62 12.13 -23.81
CA TYR A 330 -6.74 10.77 -24.32
C TYR A 330 -7.75 10.68 -25.47
N SER A 331 -7.27 10.23 -26.63
CA SER A 331 -8.10 9.67 -27.69
C SER A 331 -7.65 8.24 -28.01
N PRO A 332 -8.54 7.32 -28.41
CA PRO A 332 -8.16 5.95 -28.78
C PRO A 332 -7.06 5.92 -29.86
N SER A 333 -7.10 6.87 -30.81
CA SER A 333 -6.09 7.05 -31.86
C SER A 333 -4.71 7.53 -31.35
N ARG A 334 -4.62 8.06 -30.12
CA ARG A 334 -3.40 8.60 -29.52
C ARG A 334 -2.98 7.86 -28.24
N ALA A 335 -3.57 6.69 -27.97
CA ALA A 335 -3.29 5.93 -26.75
C ALA A 335 -1.78 5.63 -26.58
N GLY A 336 -1.09 5.26 -27.67
CA GLY A 336 0.36 5.03 -27.65
C GLY A 336 1.16 6.29 -27.32
N LEU A 337 0.82 7.44 -27.92
CA LEU A 337 1.46 8.72 -27.64
C LEU A 337 1.24 9.16 -26.18
N ALA A 338 0.02 8.99 -25.66
CA ALA A 338 -0.32 9.32 -24.29
C ALA A 338 0.48 8.45 -23.29
N LEU A 339 0.63 7.16 -23.58
CA LEU A 339 1.46 6.26 -22.77
C LEU A 339 2.94 6.66 -22.83
N MET A 340 3.49 6.93 -24.01
CA MET A 340 4.88 7.38 -24.15
C MET A 340 5.12 8.70 -23.42
N ALA A 341 4.20 9.66 -23.50
CA ALA A 341 4.30 10.92 -22.79
C ALA A 341 4.28 10.73 -21.27
N ALA A 342 3.39 9.86 -20.76
CA ALA A 342 3.33 9.52 -19.35
C ALA A 342 4.62 8.83 -18.86
N MET A 343 5.17 7.90 -19.65
CA MET A 343 6.43 7.23 -19.36
C MET A 343 7.61 8.22 -19.37
N ALA A 344 7.70 9.08 -20.38
CA ALA A 344 8.74 10.10 -20.47
C ALA A 344 8.67 11.06 -19.27
N LEU A 345 7.47 11.52 -18.90
CA LEU A 345 7.29 12.37 -17.73
C LEU A 345 7.67 11.67 -16.43
N ALA A 346 7.33 10.39 -16.26
CA ALA A 346 7.72 9.60 -15.09
C ALA A 346 9.24 9.44 -14.98
N VAL A 347 9.93 9.22 -16.11
CA VAL A 347 11.40 9.16 -16.15
C VAL A 347 12.00 10.51 -15.78
N VAL A 348 11.53 11.62 -16.40
CA VAL A 348 12.02 12.97 -16.09
C VAL A 348 11.81 13.30 -14.61
N TRP A 349 10.63 13.03 -14.07
CA TRP A 349 10.31 13.26 -12.66
C TRP A 349 11.22 12.46 -11.73
N THR A 350 11.41 11.16 -12.00
CA THR A 350 12.23 10.26 -11.18
C THR A 350 13.70 10.71 -11.19
N THR A 351 14.25 11.00 -12.37
CA THR A 351 15.62 11.50 -12.52
C THR A 351 15.80 12.84 -11.80
N ALA A 352 14.85 13.77 -11.94
CA ALA A 352 14.91 15.06 -11.27
C ALA A 352 14.84 14.90 -9.74
N ALA A 353 13.97 14.03 -9.23
CA ALA A 353 13.84 13.75 -7.80
C ALA A 353 15.13 13.11 -7.22
N ILE A 354 15.75 12.16 -7.94
CA ILE A 354 17.02 11.56 -7.54
C ILE A 354 18.14 12.61 -7.56
N GLY A 355 18.26 13.40 -8.64
CA GLY A 355 19.29 14.44 -8.74
C GLY A 355 19.15 15.53 -7.67
N TYR A 356 17.92 15.97 -7.39
CA TYR A 356 17.64 16.91 -6.32
C TYR A 356 17.96 16.31 -4.94
N GLY A 357 17.49 15.09 -4.67
CA GLY A 357 17.72 14.43 -3.38
C GLY A 357 19.21 14.14 -3.12
N ALA A 358 19.97 13.76 -4.14
CA ALA A 358 21.41 13.54 -4.03
C ALA A 358 22.18 14.82 -3.66
N THR A 359 21.74 15.98 -4.16
CA THR A 359 22.39 17.27 -3.88
C THR A 359 21.97 17.91 -2.56
N HIS A 360 20.80 17.54 -2.03
CA HIS A 360 20.24 18.13 -0.80
C HIS A 360 20.30 17.17 0.41
N GLY A 361 21.00 16.04 0.29
CA GLY A 361 21.20 15.10 1.40
C GLY A 361 19.93 14.32 1.77
N ASP A 362 19.05 14.03 0.82
CA ASP A 362 17.87 13.21 1.05
C ASP A 362 18.27 11.77 1.43
N TYR A 363 17.94 11.36 2.66
CA TYR A 363 18.28 10.07 3.22
C TYR A 363 17.69 8.88 2.44
N HIS A 364 16.59 9.07 1.70
CA HIS A 364 16.05 8.03 0.82
C HIS A 364 16.92 7.83 -0.42
N VAL A 365 17.42 8.91 -1.02
CA VAL A 365 18.29 8.84 -2.20
C VAL A 365 19.67 8.34 -1.81
N LEU A 366 20.23 8.84 -0.70
CA LEU A 366 21.52 8.38 -0.19
C LEU A 366 21.46 6.90 0.21
N GLY A 367 20.40 6.47 0.88
CA GLY A 367 20.20 5.05 1.21
C GLY A 367 20.09 4.16 -0.03
N LEU A 368 19.43 4.62 -1.10
CA LEU A 368 19.38 3.90 -2.38
C LEU A 368 20.77 3.76 -3.02
N ILE A 369 21.53 4.84 -3.09
CA ILE A 369 22.87 4.86 -3.70
C ILE A 369 23.82 3.96 -2.90
N ALA A 370 23.84 4.10 -1.57
CA ALA A 370 24.64 3.27 -0.68
C ALA A 370 24.25 1.79 -0.81
N GLY A 371 22.95 1.46 -0.76
CA GLY A 371 22.48 0.09 -0.92
C GLY A 371 22.87 -0.53 -2.26
N MET A 372 22.80 0.24 -3.36
CA MET A 372 23.27 -0.23 -4.67
C MET A 372 24.78 -0.47 -4.70
N ARG A 373 25.57 0.45 -4.16
CA ARG A 373 27.04 0.33 -4.09
C ARG A 373 27.44 -0.89 -3.29
N ASP A 374 26.88 -1.06 -2.10
CA ASP A 374 27.24 -2.11 -1.16
C ASP A 374 26.78 -3.48 -1.66
N PHE A 375 25.63 -3.55 -2.35
CA PHE A 375 25.18 -4.75 -3.05
C PHE A 375 26.10 -5.15 -4.21
N LEU A 376 26.57 -4.18 -5.01
CA LEU A 376 27.50 -4.47 -6.11
C LEU A 376 28.88 -4.88 -5.62
N ALA A 377 29.32 -4.39 -4.45
CA ALA A 377 30.60 -4.72 -3.84
C ALA A 377 30.62 -6.13 -3.23
N ASP A 378 29.57 -6.53 -2.51
CA ASP A 378 29.45 -7.87 -1.91
C ASP A 378 27.99 -8.40 -1.93
N PRO A 379 27.52 -8.95 -3.06
CA PRO A 379 26.14 -9.38 -3.20
C PRO A 379 25.71 -10.50 -2.25
N LEU A 380 26.64 -11.29 -1.71
CA LEU A 380 26.37 -12.41 -0.81
C LEU A 380 26.53 -12.03 0.67
N GLY A 381 27.33 -11.00 0.96
CA GLY A 381 27.38 -10.37 2.28
C GLY A 381 26.17 -9.50 2.59
N GLN A 382 25.37 -9.12 1.58
CA GLN A 382 24.12 -8.40 1.78
C GLN A 382 22.90 -9.31 1.98
N GLY A 383 21.89 -8.79 2.67
CA GLY A 383 20.65 -9.48 3.01
C GLY A 383 19.53 -8.47 3.30
N LEU A 384 18.28 -8.93 3.25
CA LEU A 384 17.15 -8.07 3.61
C LEU A 384 17.28 -7.62 5.07
N GLY A 385 17.18 -6.32 5.33
CA GLY A 385 17.33 -5.76 6.68
C GLY A 385 18.74 -5.36 7.07
N LEU A 386 19.76 -5.63 6.25
CA LEU A 386 21.13 -5.15 6.47
C LEU A 386 21.33 -3.75 5.88
N GLY A 387 21.79 -2.80 6.71
CA GLY A 387 22.18 -1.45 6.27
C GLY A 387 21.08 -0.57 5.71
N GLY A 388 19.82 -1.00 5.76
CA GLY A 388 18.69 -0.27 5.18
C GLY A 388 18.07 0.75 6.15
N ASN A 389 17.35 1.74 5.61
CA ASN A 389 16.73 2.82 6.39
C ASN A 389 15.66 2.40 7.42
N LEU A 390 15.22 1.13 7.40
CA LEU A 390 14.29 0.55 8.38
C LEU A 390 15.01 -0.43 9.33
N SER A 391 16.34 -0.62 9.19
CA SER A 391 17.11 -1.47 10.09
C SER A 391 17.40 -0.77 11.41
N SER A 392 17.41 -1.53 12.49
CA SER A 392 17.86 -1.11 13.81
C SER A 392 19.31 -0.56 13.81
N THR A 393 20.14 -1.00 12.87
CA THR A 393 21.53 -0.55 12.67
C THR A 393 21.66 0.85 12.07
N SER A 394 20.58 1.42 11.52
CA SER A 394 20.58 2.76 10.93
C SER A 394 20.67 3.91 11.95
N ILE A 395 20.43 3.63 13.23
CA ILE A 395 20.50 4.62 14.33
C ILE A 395 21.92 5.20 14.49
N ASN A 396 22.95 4.52 13.97
CA ASN A 396 24.36 4.95 14.03
C ASN A 396 24.98 5.28 12.66
N LEU A 397 24.19 5.45 11.59
CA LEU A 397 24.74 5.77 10.26
C LEU A 397 25.32 7.19 10.23
N ASN A 398 26.64 7.29 10.10
CA ASN A 398 27.31 8.56 9.80
C ASN A 398 27.14 8.88 8.30
N TRP A 399 26.15 9.71 7.99
CA TRP A 399 25.75 10.06 6.63
C TRP A 399 26.80 10.85 5.84
N GLN A 400 27.80 11.44 6.52
CA GLN A 400 28.94 12.06 5.86
C GLN A 400 29.81 11.02 5.15
N THR A 401 29.86 9.78 5.66
CA THR A 401 30.56 8.66 5.03
C THR A 401 29.78 8.05 3.86
N ALA A 402 28.45 8.21 3.85
CA ALA A 402 27.59 7.76 2.74
C ALA A 402 27.67 8.68 1.51
N GLN A 403 28.18 9.91 1.68
CA GLN A 403 28.43 10.88 0.60
C GLN A 403 29.81 10.69 -0.07
N ALA A 404 30.71 9.91 0.53
CA ALA A 404 32.09 9.71 0.08
C ALA A 404 32.25 8.52 -0.89
#